data_AF-A0ABD5P0X3-F1
#
_entry.id   AF-A0ABD5P0X3-F1
#
_cell.length_a   1.000
_cell.length_b   1.000
_cell.length_c   1.000
_cell.angle_alpha   90.00
_cell.angle_beta   90.00
_cell.angle_gamma   90.00
#
_symmetry.space_group_name_H-M   'P 1'
#
loop_
_entity.id
_entity.type
_entity.pdbx_description
1 polymer ?
#
loop_
_entity_poly.entity_id
_entity_poly.type
_entity_poly.pdbx_seq_one_letter_code
_entity_poly.pdbx_strand_id
1 'polypeptide(L)'
;MGRTELIQHLRELAEELGRSPTTEDMHEHGRYSAQAYYYYFDTWDETLEAADLATTATTHADVVEDLQRIQDIVGNPSSWSEAIREHGRQPLSQVYSKFGDLESALDEAGIDQREPDTISQADVLKEITRLATDGTPPTTDQMDEEGAYSARTCYDLFGSWSDALRAAGYEPPKTGNEYTDEELLEEIERLVKKFGRPPTTREMREHGKYTASVYFGRFGSWNDAIRAAGYTPVSSAPDVSGQSIPASDLLAEIDRLADQVGGRPTAEQMNEHGQYSVSPYLNRFGSWNNAIERAGFTPFTGTTEDLFSREELITELQRLGDVVDRPPTVRQMADLGRYSSSPYKRRFGSWVEALRAAGFEPTTHQLRRYDPDNDETVEHNGQ
;
A
#
# COMPACT_ATOMS: atom_id res chain seq x y z
N MET A 1 -42.52 -12.93 -5.57
CA MET A 1 -41.78 -13.76 -6.53
C MET A 1 -41.86 -15.19 -6.02
N GLY A 2 -42.21 -16.16 -6.86
CA GLY A 2 -42.49 -17.53 -6.41
C GLY A 2 -41.56 -18.56 -7.03
N ARG A 3 -41.30 -19.67 -6.32
CA ARG A 3 -40.50 -20.83 -6.79
C ARG A 3 -40.84 -21.26 -8.23
N THR A 4 -42.11 -21.26 -8.59
CA THR A 4 -42.61 -21.64 -9.93
C THR A 4 -42.23 -20.65 -11.03
N GLU A 5 -42.17 -19.34 -10.71
CA GLU A 5 -41.82 -18.28 -11.66
C GLU A 5 -40.33 -18.36 -12.06
N LEU A 6 -39.48 -18.67 -11.08
CA LEU A 6 -38.04 -18.86 -11.29
C LEU A 6 -37.74 -20.10 -12.13
N ILE A 7 -38.42 -21.24 -11.85
CA ILE A 7 -38.30 -22.45 -12.67
C ILE A 7 -38.70 -22.19 -14.13
N GLN A 8 -39.83 -21.49 -14.34
CA GLN A 8 -40.31 -21.16 -15.68
C GLN A 8 -39.33 -20.27 -16.44
N HIS A 9 -38.81 -19.23 -15.78
CA HIS A 9 -37.77 -18.37 -16.36
C HIS A 9 -36.51 -19.15 -16.75
N LEU A 10 -36.08 -20.10 -15.91
CA LEU A 10 -34.90 -20.90 -16.19
C LEU A 10 -35.07 -21.81 -17.41
N ARG A 11 -36.27 -22.36 -17.61
CA ARG A 11 -36.62 -23.13 -18.82
C ARG A 11 -36.61 -22.27 -20.08
N GLU A 12 -37.19 -21.09 -20.02
CA GLU A 12 -37.20 -20.13 -21.15
C GLU A 12 -35.78 -19.74 -21.55
N LEU A 13 -34.92 -19.45 -20.56
CA LEU A 13 -33.52 -19.13 -20.81
C LEU A 13 -32.75 -20.31 -21.41
N ALA A 14 -33.04 -21.55 -20.96
CA ALA A 14 -32.44 -22.75 -21.53
C ALA A 14 -32.81 -22.96 -23.01
N GLU A 15 -34.07 -22.68 -23.38
CA GLU A 15 -34.54 -22.72 -24.76
C GLU A 15 -33.85 -21.65 -25.63
N GLU A 16 -33.66 -20.45 -25.09
CA GLU A 16 -32.97 -19.35 -25.79
C GLU A 16 -31.49 -19.67 -26.04
N LEU A 17 -30.81 -20.24 -25.06
CA LEU A 17 -29.38 -20.58 -25.15
C LEU A 17 -29.12 -21.90 -25.90
N GLY A 18 -30.14 -22.75 -26.06
CA GLY A 18 -30.01 -24.09 -26.64
C GLY A 18 -29.18 -25.06 -25.78
N ARG A 19 -28.94 -24.73 -24.51
CA ARG A 19 -28.19 -25.52 -23.52
C ARG A 19 -28.66 -25.18 -22.10
N SER A 20 -28.33 -26.03 -21.13
CA SER A 20 -28.60 -25.73 -19.71
C SER A 20 -27.89 -24.43 -19.28
N PRO A 21 -28.61 -23.47 -18.67
CA PRO A 21 -28.03 -22.22 -18.21
C PRO A 21 -27.09 -22.44 -17.01
N THR A 22 -25.95 -21.76 -17.04
CA THR A 22 -25.00 -21.64 -15.93
C THR A 22 -25.33 -20.42 -15.07
N THR A 23 -24.68 -20.29 -13.90
CA THR A 23 -24.81 -19.09 -13.07
C THR A 23 -24.29 -17.83 -13.77
N GLU A 24 -23.32 -17.96 -14.68
CA GLU A 24 -22.83 -16.85 -15.51
C GLU A 24 -23.88 -16.43 -16.56
N ASP A 25 -24.58 -17.39 -17.17
CA ASP A 25 -25.67 -17.07 -18.10
C ASP A 25 -26.80 -16.29 -17.42
N MET A 26 -27.03 -16.54 -16.12
CA MET A 26 -27.99 -15.75 -15.34
C MET A 26 -27.54 -14.31 -15.12
N HIS A 27 -26.24 -14.07 -15.06
CA HIS A 27 -25.65 -12.74 -14.93
C HIS A 27 -25.67 -11.99 -16.27
N GLU A 28 -25.37 -12.67 -17.37
CA GLU A 28 -25.28 -12.06 -18.71
C GLU A 28 -26.63 -11.94 -19.42
N HIS A 29 -27.53 -12.91 -19.23
CA HIS A 29 -28.76 -13.06 -20.01
C HIS A 29 -30.02 -13.25 -19.16
N GLY A 30 -29.88 -13.51 -17.85
CA GLY A 30 -31.00 -13.75 -16.96
C GLY A 30 -31.79 -12.50 -16.59
N ARG A 31 -33.12 -12.60 -16.58
CA ARG A 31 -34.01 -11.59 -15.98
C ARG A 31 -33.86 -11.51 -14.45
N TYR A 32 -33.41 -12.61 -13.83
CA TYR A 32 -33.20 -12.72 -12.40
C TYR A 32 -31.76 -13.18 -12.14
N SER A 33 -31.11 -12.61 -11.12
CA SER A 33 -29.77 -13.04 -10.69
C SER A 33 -29.79 -14.48 -10.16
N ALA A 34 -28.68 -15.21 -10.28
CA ALA A 34 -28.50 -16.54 -9.66
C ALA A 34 -28.85 -16.55 -8.16
N GLN A 35 -28.60 -15.44 -7.43
CA GLN A 35 -28.96 -15.28 -6.01
C GLN A 35 -30.47 -15.43 -5.72
N ALA A 36 -31.35 -15.10 -6.67
CA ALA A 36 -32.79 -15.22 -6.50
C ALA A 36 -33.23 -16.70 -6.43
N TYR A 37 -32.47 -17.59 -7.07
CA TYR A 37 -32.70 -19.03 -7.07
C TYR A 37 -32.22 -19.68 -5.78
N TYR A 38 -31.09 -19.22 -5.23
CA TYR A 38 -30.58 -19.69 -3.93
C TYR A 38 -31.49 -19.39 -2.73
N TYR A 39 -32.49 -18.53 -2.90
CA TYR A 39 -33.51 -18.33 -1.87
C TYR A 39 -34.52 -19.49 -1.78
N TYR A 40 -34.62 -20.32 -2.82
CA TYR A 40 -35.61 -21.41 -2.93
C TYR A 40 -35.00 -22.79 -3.19
N PHE A 41 -33.73 -22.87 -3.53
CA PHE A 41 -32.98 -24.09 -3.84
C PHE A 41 -31.60 -23.99 -3.20
N ASP A 42 -31.10 -25.07 -2.61
CA ASP A 42 -29.83 -25.04 -1.87
C ASP A 42 -28.64 -25.01 -2.83
N THR A 43 -28.81 -25.53 -4.05
CA THR A 43 -27.78 -25.53 -5.10
C THR A 43 -28.32 -25.18 -6.49
N TRP A 44 -27.41 -24.82 -7.41
CA TRP A 44 -27.77 -24.57 -8.81
C TRP A 44 -28.19 -25.88 -9.52
N ASP A 45 -27.55 -27.00 -9.18
CA ASP A 45 -27.90 -28.32 -9.69
C ASP A 45 -29.34 -28.70 -9.30
N GLU A 46 -29.74 -28.50 -8.03
CA GLU A 46 -31.14 -28.68 -7.59
C GLU A 46 -32.13 -27.78 -8.33
N THR A 47 -31.68 -26.58 -8.71
CA THR A 47 -32.49 -25.64 -9.50
C THR A 47 -32.71 -26.16 -10.92
N LEU A 48 -31.67 -26.70 -11.56
CA LEU A 48 -31.74 -27.32 -12.89
C LEU A 48 -32.60 -28.60 -12.86
N GLU A 49 -32.44 -29.43 -11.83
CA GLU A 49 -33.27 -30.62 -11.60
C GLU A 49 -34.75 -30.25 -11.44
N ALA A 50 -35.06 -29.22 -10.64
CA ALA A 50 -36.43 -28.73 -10.45
C ALA A 50 -37.05 -28.16 -11.75
N ALA A 51 -36.20 -27.80 -12.72
CA ALA A 51 -36.60 -27.34 -14.04
C ALA A 51 -36.62 -28.45 -15.11
N ASP A 52 -36.34 -29.70 -14.76
CA ASP A 52 -36.14 -30.83 -15.69
C ASP A 52 -35.05 -30.55 -16.76
N LEU A 53 -34.06 -29.73 -16.41
CA LEU A 53 -32.93 -29.41 -17.27
C LEU A 53 -31.75 -30.34 -16.96
N ALA A 54 -30.94 -30.64 -17.98
CA ALA A 54 -29.75 -31.44 -17.78
C ALA A 54 -28.82 -30.72 -16.80
N THR A 55 -28.61 -31.33 -15.62
CA THR A 55 -27.58 -30.88 -14.69
C THR A 55 -26.25 -30.92 -15.42
N THR A 56 -25.43 -29.88 -15.26
CA THR A 56 -24.01 -29.92 -15.62
C THR A 56 -23.25 -30.80 -14.62
N ALA A 57 -23.78 -31.98 -14.31
CA ALA A 57 -23.27 -32.88 -13.29
C ALA A 57 -22.00 -33.54 -13.81
N THR A 58 -20.95 -32.73 -13.90
CA THR A 58 -19.57 -33.18 -13.93
C THR A 58 -19.37 -34.02 -12.68
N THR A 59 -19.08 -35.30 -12.86
CA THR A 59 -18.77 -36.19 -11.75
C THR A 59 -17.35 -35.90 -11.24
N HIS A 60 -17.02 -36.40 -10.04
CA HIS A 60 -15.63 -36.33 -9.56
C HIS A 60 -14.66 -36.95 -10.59
N ALA A 61 -15.06 -38.07 -11.21
CA ALA A 61 -14.28 -38.74 -12.24
C ALA A 61 -14.03 -37.86 -13.48
N ASP A 62 -15.04 -37.11 -13.94
CA ASP A 62 -14.89 -36.25 -15.11
C ASP A 62 -13.91 -35.08 -14.87
N VAL A 63 -13.83 -34.57 -13.64
CA VAL A 63 -12.84 -33.56 -13.26
C VAL A 63 -11.45 -34.18 -13.18
N VAL A 64 -11.32 -35.34 -12.55
CA VAL A 64 -10.04 -36.05 -12.43
C VAL A 64 -9.44 -36.39 -13.80
N GLU A 65 -10.23 -36.95 -14.70
CA GLU A 65 -9.78 -37.26 -16.07
C GLU A 65 -9.34 -35.98 -16.82
N ASP A 66 -10.03 -34.86 -16.62
CA ASP A 66 -9.68 -33.60 -17.26
C ASP A 66 -8.37 -33.01 -16.71
N LEU A 67 -8.13 -33.11 -15.40
CA LEU A 67 -6.88 -32.69 -14.76
C LEU A 67 -5.69 -33.51 -15.25
N GLN A 68 -5.83 -34.84 -15.31
CA GLN A 68 -4.78 -35.73 -15.86
C GLN A 68 -4.47 -35.40 -17.31
N ARG A 69 -5.49 -35.15 -18.12
CA ARG A 69 -5.32 -34.73 -19.51
C ARG A 69 -4.61 -33.38 -19.62
N ILE A 70 -4.91 -32.42 -18.76
CA ILE A 70 -4.19 -31.13 -18.72
C ILE A 70 -2.72 -31.39 -18.37
N GLN A 71 -2.44 -32.27 -17.40
CA GLN A 71 -1.08 -32.68 -17.04
C GLN A 71 -0.30 -33.22 -18.25
N ASP A 72 -0.92 -34.06 -19.07
CA ASP A 72 -0.30 -34.61 -20.27
C ASP A 72 0.04 -33.54 -21.33
N ILE A 73 -0.71 -32.42 -21.35
CA ILE A 73 -0.53 -31.35 -22.33
C ILE A 73 0.53 -30.35 -21.87
N VAL A 74 0.45 -29.90 -20.63
CA VAL A 74 1.28 -28.78 -20.12
C VAL A 74 2.30 -29.20 -19.06
N GLY A 75 2.32 -30.47 -18.65
CA GLY A 75 3.19 -30.96 -17.59
C GLY A 75 2.69 -30.52 -16.21
N ASN A 76 3.59 -29.95 -15.39
CA ASN A 76 3.25 -29.38 -14.09
C ASN A 76 3.36 -27.85 -14.15
N PRO A 77 2.27 -27.13 -14.46
CA PRO A 77 2.28 -25.69 -14.63
C PRO A 77 2.48 -24.97 -13.29
N SER A 78 3.04 -23.75 -13.31
CA SER A 78 3.16 -22.91 -12.11
C SER A 78 1.82 -22.43 -11.55
N SER A 79 0.74 -22.49 -12.35
CA SER A 79 -0.62 -22.22 -11.91
C SER A 79 -1.59 -23.19 -12.56
N TRP A 80 -2.06 -24.17 -11.79
CA TRP A 80 -3.08 -25.12 -12.22
C TRP A 80 -4.42 -24.44 -12.50
N SER A 81 -4.75 -23.35 -11.80
CA SER A 81 -5.99 -22.60 -12.07
C SER A 81 -5.98 -21.92 -13.44
N GLU A 82 -4.85 -21.36 -13.88
CA GLU A 82 -4.71 -20.82 -15.24
C GLU A 82 -4.69 -21.93 -16.29
N ALA A 83 -3.96 -23.03 -16.04
CA ALA A 83 -3.94 -24.16 -16.96
C ALA A 83 -5.34 -24.78 -17.17
N ILE A 84 -6.18 -24.84 -16.13
CA ILE A 84 -7.57 -25.27 -16.23
C ILE A 84 -8.42 -24.25 -17.02
N ARG A 85 -8.19 -22.94 -16.87
CA ARG A 85 -8.92 -21.95 -17.67
C ARG A 85 -8.55 -21.99 -19.15
N GLU A 86 -7.27 -22.20 -19.46
CA GLU A 86 -6.77 -22.19 -20.83
C GLU A 86 -7.00 -23.52 -21.57
N HIS A 87 -6.92 -24.63 -20.85
CA HIS A 87 -6.92 -25.96 -21.45
C HIS A 87 -8.03 -26.88 -20.94
N GLY A 88 -8.76 -26.52 -19.87
CA GLY A 88 -9.77 -27.36 -19.24
C GLY A 88 -11.05 -27.50 -20.06
N ARG A 89 -11.60 -28.71 -20.04
CA ARG A 89 -12.95 -29.02 -20.52
C ARG A 89 -13.97 -28.75 -19.44
N GLN A 90 -13.57 -28.89 -18.18
CA GLN A 90 -14.37 -28.54 -17.01
C GLN A 90 -13.92 -27.16 -16.51
N PRO A 91 -14.86 -26.23 -16.27
CA PRO A 91 -14.51 -24.94 -15.69
C PRO A 91 -14.03 -25.11 -14.25
N LEU A 92 -13.12 -24.24 -13.82
CA LEU A 92 -12.53 -24.28 -12.47
C LEU A 92 -13.58 -24.27 -11.35
N SER A 93 -14.76 -23.69 -11.58
CA SER A 93 -15.89 -23.73 -10.66
C SER A 93 -16.38 -25.14 -10.35
N GLN A 94 -16.29 -26.09 -11.29
CA GLN A 94 -16.67 -27.49 -11.08
C GLN A 94 -15.64 -28.23 -10.22
N VAL A 95 -14.37 -27.84 -10.29
CA VAL A 95 -13.33 -28.35 -9.40
C VAL A 95 -13.66 -27.97 -7.95
N TYR A 96 -13.92 -26.69 -7.70
CA TYR A 96 -14.27 -26.21 -6.35
C TYR A 96 -15.61 -26.76 -5.85
N SER A 97 -16.61 -26.85 -6.73
CA SER A 97 -17.93 -27.35 -6.34
C SER A 97 -17.92 -28.82 -5.92
N LYS A 98 -17.03 -29.65 -6.49
CA LYS A 98 -17.03 -31.09 -6.24
C LYS A 98 -15.99 -31.50 -5.18
N PHE A 99 -14.81 -30.88 -5.19
CA PHE A 99 -13.70 -31.26 -4.31
C PHE A 99 -13.46 -30.27 -3.17
N GLY A 100 -14.18 -29.14 -3.14
CA GLY A 100 -14.00 -28.07 -2.15
C GLY A 100 -12.82 -27.15 -2.47
N ASP A 101 -11.69 -27.73 -2.88
CA ASP A 101 -10.48 -27.03 -3.29
C ASP A 101 -9.78 -27.76 -4.46
N LEU A 102 -8.85 -27.05 -5.10
CA LEU A 102 -8.10 -27.56 -6.25
C LEU A 102 -7.04 -28.59 -5.84
N GLU A 103 -6.53 -28.51 -4.62
CA GLU A 103 -5.46 -29.38 -4.11
C GLU A 103 -5.97 -30.81 -3.92
N SER A 104 -7.15 -30.95 -3.31
CA SER A 104 -7.88 -32.21 -3.13
C SER A 104 -8.20 -32.88 -4.48
N ALA A 105 -8.56 -32.07 -5.50
CA ALA A 105 -8.84 -32.59 -6.84
C ALA A 105 -7.57 -33.11 -7.55
N LEU A 106 -6.44 -32.43 -7.37
CA LEU A 106 -5.14 -32.84 -7.95
C LEU A 106 -4.58 -34.08 -7.23
N ASP A 107 -4.73 -34.18 -5.91
CA ASP A 107 -4.37 -35.36 -5.12
C ASP A 107 -5.18 -36.59 -5.56
N GLU A 108 -6.51 -36.44 -5.69
CA GLU A 108 -7.38 -37.52 -6.16
C GLU A 108 -7.08 -37.90 -7.62
N ALA A 109 -6.62 -36.96 -8.44
CA ALA A 109 -6.14 -37.23 -9.79
C ALA A 109 -4.78 -37.94 -9.83
N GLY A 110 -4.14 -38.20 -8.69
CA GLY A 110 -2.78 -38.77 -8.62
C GLY A 110 -1.72 -37.85 -9.22
N ILE A 111 -2.06 -36.56 -9.36
CA ILE A 111 -1.14 -35.53 -9.81
C ILE A 111 -0.39 -35.09 -8.57
N ASP A 112 0.76 -35.74 -8.37
CA ASP A 112 1.75 -35.28 -7.41
C ASP A 112 2.12 -33.86 -7.82
N GLN A 113 1.51 -32.88 -7.16
CA GLN A 113 2.00 -31.53 -7.11
C GLN A 113 3.34 -31.65 -6.42
N ARG A 114 4.37 -32.03 -7.19
CA ARG A 114 5.76 -31.84 -6.81
C ARG A 114 5.78 -30.41 -6.31
N GLU A 115 5.89 -30.24 -4.99
CA GLU A 115 6.04 -28.92 -4.39
C GLU A 115 7.07 -28.22 -5.28
N PRO A 116 6.73 -27.07 -5.90
CA PRO A 116 7.69 -26.41 -6.76
C PRO A 116 8.92 -26.20 -5.92
N ASP A 117 10.00 -26.96 -6.19
CA ASP A 117 11.11 -27.26 -5.27
C ASP A 117 11.13 -26.23 -4.14
N THR A 118 10.48 -26.53 -2.99
CA THR A 118 10.33 -25.56 -1.92
C THR A 118 11.73 -25.09 -1.60
N ILE A 119 12.05 -23.86 -2.01
CA ILE A 119 13.41 -23.37 -2.00
C ILE A 119 13.87 -23.49 -0.55
N SER A 120 14.76 -24.44 -0.28
CA SER A 120 15.10 -24.72 1.10
C SER A 120 16.04 -23.63 1.60
N GLN A 121 16.01 -23.37 2.92
CA GLN A 121 17.03 -22.50 3.52
C GLN A 121 18.43 -22.94 3.09
N ALA A 122 18.71 -24.25 3.06
CA ALA A 122 20.02 -24.78 2.66
C ALA A 122 20.42 -24.43 1.20
N ASP A 123 19.47 -24.34 0.27
CA ASP A 123 19.77 -24.02 -1.12
C ASP A 123 20.02 -22.52 -1.32
N VAL A 124 19.28 -21.67 -0.60
CA VAL A 124 19.59 -20.23 -0.53
C VAL A 124 20.96 -19.98 0.10
N LEU A 125 21.33 -20.70 1.16
CA LEU A 125 22.64 -20.54 1.79
C LEU A 125 23.78 -20.93 0.83
N LYS A 126 23.64 -22.02 0.08
CA LYS A 126 24.62 -22.41 -0.95
C LYS A 126 24.76 -21.31 -2.00
N GLU A 127 23.65 -20.69 -2.39
CA GLU A 127 23.66 -19.63 -3.40
C GLU A 127 24.32 -18.35 -2.89
N ILE A 128 24.05 -17.95 -1.65
CA ILE A 128 24.75 -16.83 -0.98
C ILE A 128 26.25 -17.11 -0.93
N THR A 129 26.67 -18.32 -0.57
CA THR A 129 28.09 -18.71 -0.55
C THR A 129 28.70 -18.73 -1.96
N ARG A 130 27.94 -19.14 -2.99
CA ARG A 130 28.40 -19.18 -4.38
C ARG A 130 28.67 -17.78 -4.94
N LEU A 131 27.83 -16.81 -4.60
CA LEU A 131 27.94 -15.41 -5.04
C LEU A 131 28.95 -14.60 -4.22
N ALA A 132 29.33 -15.08 -3.04
CA ALA A 132 30.33 -14.42 -2.21
C ALA A 132 31.69 -14.38 -2.92
N THR A 133 32.34 -13.21 -2.86
CA THR A 133 33.67 -12.99 -3.47
C THR A 133 34.68 -12.67 -2.37
N ASP A 134 35.78 -13.42 -2.31
CA ASP A 134 36.90 -13.20 -1.37
C ASP A 134 36.46 -13.05 0.10
N GLY A 135 35.46 -13.84 0.53
CA GLY A 135 34.94 -13.82 1.90
C GLY A 135 33.96 -12.66 2.20
N THR A 136 33.62 -11.85 1.20
CA THR A 136 32.57 -10.82 1.29
C THR A 136 31.23 -11.40 0.81
N PRO A 137 30.15 -11.31 1.61
CA PRO A 137 28.84 -11.77 1.17
C PRO A 137 28.31 -10.96 0.00
N PRO A 138 27.42 -11.52 -0.84
CA PRO A 138 26.75 -10.76 -1.89
C PRO A 138 25.85 -9.66 -1.30
N THR A 139 25.48 -8.70 -2.14
CA THR A 139 24.41 -7.73 -1.86
C THR A 139 23.06 -8.28 -2.29
N THR A 140 21.95 -7.66 -1.86
CA THR A 140 20.61 -8.01 -2.33
C THR A 140 20.49 -7.85 -3.85
N ASP A 141 21.08 -6.78 -4.40
CA ASP A 141 21.05 -6.50 -5.83
C ASP A 141 21.82 -7.58 -6.61
N GLN A 142 22.98 -8.01 -6.12
CA GLN A 142 23.72 -9.13 -6.72
C GLN A 142 22.96 -10.46 -6.63
N MET A 143 22.20 -10.68 -5.55
CA MET A 143 21.34 -11.85 -5.43
C MET A 143 20.21 -11.82 -6.47
N ASP A 144 19.58 -10.65 -6.67
CA ASP A 144 18.50 -10.47 -7.66
C ASP A 144 19.01 -10.50 -9.11
N GLU A 145 20.23 -10.03 -9.38
CA GLU A 145 20.81 -9.94 -10.73
C GLU A 145 21.53 -11.21 -11.17
N GLU A 146 22.23 -11.89 -10.27
CA GLU A 146 23.15 -13.01 -10.59
C GLU A 146 22.77 -14.33 -9.91
N GLY A 147 21.81 -14.30 -8.98
CA GLY A 147 21.39 -15.44 -8.19
C GLY A 147 20.32 -16.30 -8.85
N ALA A 148 20.29 -17.57 -8.46
CA ALA A 148 19.20 -18.49 -8.79
C ALA A 148 17.89 -18.15 -8.04
N TYR A 149 17.97 -17.31 -7.00
CA TYR A 149 16.84 -16.92 -6.15
C TYR A 149 16.86 -15.42 -5.89
N SER A 150 15.69 -14.82 -5.71
CA SER A 150 15.57 -13.40 -5.38
C SER A 150 15.93 -13.10 -3.92
N ALA A 151 16.26 -11.84 -3.64
CA ALA A 151 16.36 -11.32 -2.28
C ALA A 151 15.03 -11.48 -1.53
N ARG A 152 13.87 -11.37 -2.21
CA ARG A 152 12.53 -11.62 -1.63
C ARG A 152 12.41 -13.02 -1.04
N THR A 153 12.92 -14.03 -1.76
CA THR A 153 12.97 -15.43 -1.28
C THR A 153 13.79 -15.56 0.00
N CYS A 154 14.87 -14.79 0.14
CA CYS A 154 15.68 -14.76 1.35
C CYS A 154 14.92 -14.15 2.54
N TYR A 155 14.14 -13.07 2.30
CA TYR A 155 13.27 -12.51 3.33
C TYR A 155 12.20 -13.49 3.80
N ASP A 156 11.57 -14.22 2.87
CA ASP A 156 10.48 -15.13 3.21
C ASP A 156 10.97 -16.36 4.01
N LEU A 157 12.18 -16.85 3.73
CA LEU A 157 12.74 -18.03 4.40
C LEU A 157 13.48 -17.72 5.70
N PHE A 158 14.11 -16.54 5.83
CA PHE A 158 14.98 -16.20 6.97
C PHE A 158 14.47 -14.99 7.78
N GLY A 159 13.42 -14.33 7.34
CA GLY A 159 12.89 -13.10 7.94
C GLY A 159 13.62 -11.84 7.50
N SER A 160 14.94 -11.90 7.31
CA SER A 160 15.73 -10.78 6.79
C SER A 160 16.96 -11.22 5.99
N TRP A 161 17.47 -10.31 5.14
CA TRP A 161 18.75 -10.52 4.45
C TRP A 161 19.91 -10.72 5.42
N SER A 162 19.94 -9.95 6.51
CA SER A 162 20.98 -10.07 7.53
C SER A 162 20.97 -11.42 8.25
N ASP A 163 19.78 -11.99 8.48
CA ASP A 163 19.65 -13.32 9.07
C ASP A 163 20.07 -14.42 8.10
N ALA A 164 19.76 -14.26 6.80
CA ALA A 164 20.24 -15.16 5.75
C ALA A 164 21.79 -15.16 5.65
N LEU A 165 22.42 -13.98 5.70
CA LEU A 165 23.88 -13.86 5.72
C LEU A 165 24.51 -14.50 6.97
N ARG A 166 23.90 -14.28 8.15
CA ARG A 166 24.38 -14.88 9.40
C ARG A 166 24.25 -16.41 9.38
N ALA A 167 23.15 -16.93 8.84
CA ALA A 167 22.95 -18.36 8.64
C ALA A 167 23.95 -18.95 7.63
N ALA A 168 24.42 -18.15 6.66
CA ALA A 168 25.48 -18.52 5.73
C ALA A 168 26.90 -18.37 6.31
N GLY A 169 27.04 -17.94 7.56
CA GLY A 169 28.31 -17.75 8.24
C GLY A 169 29.05 -16.45 7.92
N TYR A 170 28.36 -15.49 7.30
CA TYR A 170 28.89 -14.14 7.06
C TYR A 170 28.44 -13.17 8.15
N GLU A 171 29.29 -12.20 8.47
CA GLU A 171 28.88 -11.04 9.25
C GLU A 171 28.10 -10.09 8.33
N PRO A 172 26.80 -9.86 8.55
CA PRO A 172 26.02 -8.98 7.71
C PRO A 172 26.53 -7.53 7.81
N PRO A 173 26.36 -6.69 6.77
CA PRO A 173 26.55 -5.27 6.92
C PRO A 173 25.60 -4.75 8.01
N LYS A 174 26.14 -4.06 9.03
CA LYS A 174 25.34 -3.48 10.13
C LYS A 174 24.17 -2.67 9.58
N THR A 175 22.95 -2.96 10.01
CA THR A 175 21.76 -2.21 9.58
C THR A 175 21.58 -0.94 10.40
N GLY A 176 20.79 0.02 9.89
CA GLY A 176 20.55 1.34 10.51
C GLY A 176 20.14 1.34 12.00
N ASN A 177 19.59 0.23 12.50
CA ASN A 177 19.15 0.05 13.89
C ASN A 177 20.20 -0.54 14.83
N GLU A 178 21.36 -0.98 14.33
CA GLU A 178 22.43 -1.60 15.14
C GLU A 178 23.59 -0.65 15.45
N TYR A 179 23.51 0.61 15.03
CA TYR A 179 24.51 1.62 15.35
C TYR A 179 24.26 2.21 16.74
N THR A 180 25.29 2.25 17.57
CA THR A 180 25.19 2.92 18.87
C THR A 180 25.22 4.44 18.69
N ASP A 181 24.73 5.18 19.69
CA ASP A 181 24.81 6.64 19.67
C ASP A 181 26.27 7.09 19.54
N GLU A 182 27.19 6.39 20.21
CA GLU A 182 28.62 6.66 20.15
C GLU A 182 29.18 6.54 18.72
N GLU A 183 28.85 5.47 17.98
CA GLU A 183 29.31 5.28 16.60
C GLU A 183 28.83 6.42 15.68
N LEU A 184 27.58 6.87 15.86
CA LEU A 184 26.99 7.95 15.09
C LEU A 184 27.63 9.32 15.42
N LEU A 185 27.90 9.58 16.70
CA LEU A 185 28.53 10.83 17.15
C LEU A 185 30.02 10.90 16.79
N GLU A 186 30.75 9.77 16.85
CA GLU A 186 32.15 9.68 16.40
C GLU A 186 32.30 10.02 14.92
N GLU A 187 31.34 9.64 14.09
CA GLU A 187 31.35 9.96 12.66
C GLU A 187 31.10 11.45 12.41
N ILE A 188 30.24 12.10 13.21
CA ILE A 188 30.10 13.57 13.20
C ILE A 188 31.43 14.22 13.60
N GLU A 189 32.09 13.75 14.66
CA GLU A 189 33.39 14.27 15.11
C GLU A 189 34.48 14.11 14.04
N ARG A 190 34.53 12.96 13.36
CA ARG A 190 35.46 12.70 12.26
C ARG A 190 35.26 13.70 11.13
N LEU A 191 34.02 13.98 10.74
CA LEU A 191 33.72 14.96 9.71
C LEU A 191 33.98 16.40 10.17
N VAL A 192 33.78 16.71 11.45
CA VAL A 192 34.19 18.00 12.03
C VAL A 192 35.71 18.19 11.90
N LYS A 193 36.51 17.18 12.24
CA LYS A 193 37.97 17.21 12.06
C LYS A 193 38.36 17.41 10.59
N LYS A 194 37.59 16.86 9.65
CA LYS A 194 37.82 16.99 8.21
C LYS A 194 37.49 18.38 7.67
N PHE A 195 36.33 18.95 8.03
CA PHE A 195 35.84 20.20 7.47
C PHE A 195 36.16 21.44 8.33
N GLY A 196 36.69 21.24 9.54
CA GLY A 196 36.91 22.31 10.52
C GLY A 196 35.62 22.90 11.10
N ARG A 197 34.46 22.32 10.75
CA ARG A 197 33.13 22.72 11.20
C ARG A 197 32.18 21.52 11.21
N PRO A 198 31.04 21.59 11.92
CA PRO A 198 30.02 20.56 11.84
C PRO A 198 29.57 20.29 10.39
N PRO A 199 29.42 19.02 10.00
CA PRO A 199 28.99 18.65 8.66
C PRO A 199 27.53 19.05 8.41
N THR A 200 27.23 19.34 7.16
CA THR A 200 25.86 19.38 6.64
C THR A 200 25.36 17.96 6.32
N THR A 201 24.05 17.78 6.21
CA THR A 201 23.45 16.51 5.77
C THR A 201 23.97 16.07 4.39
N ARG A 202 24.24 17.02 3.49
CA ARG A 202 24.85 16.76 2.18
C ARG A 202 26.28 16.25 2.32
N GLU A 203 27.09 16.87 3.17
CA GLU A 203 28.46 16.42 3.42
C GLU A 203 28.51 15.05 4.12
N MET A 204 27.53 14.74 4.98
CA MET A 204 27.37 13.40 5.54
C MET A 204 27.01 12.37 4.45
N ARG A 205 26.14 12.72 3.50
CA ARG A 205 25.83 11.85 2.36
C ARG A 205 27.03 11.63 1.44
N GLU A 206 27.82 12.67 1.19
CA GLU A 206 28.94 12.64 0.23
C GLU A 206 30.24 12.08 0.85
N HIS A 207 30.43 12.19 2.17
CA HIS A 207 31.70 11.88 2.83
C HIS A 207 31.58 11.07 4.12
N GLY A 208 30.36 10.85 4.60
CA GLY A 208 30.07 10.12 5.82
C GLY A 208 29.81 8.63 5.56
N LYS A 209 29.91 7.85 6.64
CA LYS A 209 29.61 6.41 6.64
C LYS A 209 28.12 6.10 6.74
N TYR A 210 27.32 7.04 7.23
CA TYR A 210 25.91 6.82 7.55
C TYR A 210 25.02 7.80 6.80
N THR A 211 23.77 7.40 6.54
CA THR A 211 22.78 8.27 5.92
C THR A 211 22.17 9.21 6.96
N ALA A 212 21.74 10.40 6.54
CA ALA A 212 21.10 11.37 7.43
C ALA A 212 19.81 10.83 8.09
N SER A 213 19.14 9.86 7.47
CA SER A 213 17.93 9.22 8.02
C SER A 213 18.19 8.44 9.31
N VAL A 214 19.37 7.84 9.48
CA VAL A 214 19.77 7.15 10.73
C VAL A 214 19.81 8.16 11.88
N TYR A 215 20.37 9.35 11.64
CA TYR A 215 20.42 10.41 12.64
C TYR A 215 19.04 10.99 12.97
N PHE A 216 18.14 11.11 11.99
CA PHE A 216 16.76 11.55 12.23
C PHE A 216 16.00 10.58 13.14
N GLY A 217 16.06 9.29 12.84
CA GLY A 217 15.37 8.27 13.64
C GLY A 217 15.90 8.17 15.07
N ARG A 218 17.21 8.39 15.26
CA ARG A 218 17.87 8.22 16.56
C ARG A 218 17.85 9.47 17.44
N PHE A 219 18.08 10.65 16.88
CA PHE A 219 18.22 11.91 17.63
C PHE A 219 17.06 12.88 17.42
N GLY A 220 16.06 12.54 16.59
CA GLY A 220 14.91 13.39 16.27
C GLY A 220 15.18 14.36 15.12
N SER A 221 16.37 14.98 15.07
CA SER A 221 16.79 15.82 13.94
C SER A 221 18.31 15.87 13.76
N TRP A 222 18.75 16.36 12.59
CA TRP A 222 20.19 16.59 12.33
C TRP A 222 20.80 17.57 13.32
N ASN A 223 20.09 18.65 13.65
CA ASN A 223 20.60 19.65 14.60
C ASN A 223 20.71 19.07 16.01
N ASP A 224 19.80 18.17 16.38
CA ASP A 224 19.86 17.45 17.65
C ASP A 224 21.07 16.52 17.69
N ALA A 225 21.35 15.81 16.60
CA ALA A 225 22.56 14.99 16.46
C ALA A 225 23.85 15.82 16.57
N ILE A 226 23.92 16.98 15.91
CA ILE A 226 25.09 17.89 16.00
C ILE A 226 25.25 18.43 17.43
N ARG A 227 24.15 18.75 18.14
CA ARG A 227 24.18 19.17 19.54
C ARG A 227 24.57 18.04 20.49
N ALA A 228 24.07 16.82 20.24
CA ALA A 228 24.47 15.62 20.98
C ALA A 228 25.96 15.30 20.80
N ALA A 229 26.53 15.63 19.63
CA ALA A 229 27.96 15.54 19.36
C ALA A 229 28.78 16.67 20.01
N GLY A 230 28.15 17.57 20.79
CA GLY A 230 28.82 18.67 21.49
C GLY A 230 29.12 19.89 20.62
N TYR A 231 28.55 19.99 19.42
CA TYR A 231 28.80 21.09 18.50
C TYR A 231 27.59 22.02 18.33
N THR A 232 27.87 23.25 17.92
CA THR A 232 26.82 24.22 17.54
C THR A 232 26.48 24.03 16.05
N PRO A 233 25.22 23.72 15.67
CA PRO A 233 24.83 23.57 14.28
C PRO A 233 25.17 24.80 13.43
N VAL A 234 25.59 24.58 12.18
CA VAL A 234 26.06 25.65 11.27
C VAL A 234 24.99 26.74 11.04
N SER A 235 23.72 26.42 11.19
CA SER A 235 22.59 27.36 11.16
C SER A 235 22.52 28.32 12.36
N SER A 236 23.45 28.22 13.32
CA SER A 236 23.54 29.09 14.51
C SER A 236 24.77 30.01 14.54
N ALA A 237 25.59 30.07 13.47
CA ALA A 237 26.66 31.07 13.36
C ALA A 237 26.06 32.45 12.99
N PRO A 238 26.52 33.57 13.60
CA PRO A 238 26.12 34.89 13.14
C PRO A 238 26.63 35.13 11.72
N ASP A 239 25.71 35.53 10.86
CA ASP A 239 25.88 35.72 9.43
C ASP A 239 26.90 36.84 9.11
N VAL A 240 28.00 36.48 8.43
CA VAL A 240 29.03 37.43 7.97
C VAL A 240 28.86 37.77 6.48
N SER A 241 27.82 37.24 5.83
CA SER A 241 27.49 37.56 4.44
C SER A 241 26.13 38.25 4.42
N GLY A 242 26.11 39.59 4.34
CA GLY A 242 24.89 40.42 4.31
C GLY A 242 23.97 40.22 3.08
N GLN A 243 23.76 38.97 2.65
CA GLN A 243 22.90 38.50 1.58
C GLN A 243 21.81 37.53 2.08
N SER A 244 21.78 37.17 3.38
CA SER A 244 20.72 36.30 3.93
C SER A 244 19.66 37.13 4.67
N ILE A 245 18.38 36.85 4.40
CA ILE A 245 17.24 37.50 5.05
C ILE A 245 17.34 37.27 6.56
N PRO A 246 17.29 38.31 7.42
CA PRO A 246 17.36 38.18 8.88
C PRO A 246 16.31 37.22 9.44
N ALA A 247 16.65 36.51 10.52
CA ALA A 247 15.74 35.54 11.13
C ALA A 247 14.48 36.23 11.67
N SER A 248 14.65 37.45 12.20
CA SER A 248 13.56 38.34 12.61
C SER A 248 12.58 38.62 11.48
N ASP A 249 13.08 38.84 10.27
CA ASP A 249 12.26 39.25 9.12
C ASP A 249 11.49 38.05 8.57
N LEU A 250 12.11 36.87 8.59
CA LEU A 250 11.42 35.62 8.28
C LEU A 250 10.29 35.34 9.29
N LEU A 251 10.54 35.49 10.60
CA LEU A 251 9.53 35.27 11.64
C LEU A 251 8.41 36.31 11.58
N ALA A 252 8.75 37.59 11.38
CA ALA A 252 7.77 38.66 11.20
C ALA A 252 6.87 38.43 9.97
N GLU A 253 7.42 37.81 8.92
CA GLU A 253 6.62 37.43 7.75
C GLU A 253 5.69 36.24 8.03
N ILE A 254 6.06 35.31 8.91
CA ILE A 254 5.14 34.27 9.41
C ILE A 254 3.99 34.92 10.17
N ASP A 255 4.27 35.86 11.08
CA ASP A 255 3.24 36.56 11.85
C ASP A 255 2.30 37.37 10.95
N ARG A 256 2.86 38.12 9.99
CA ARG A 256 2.06 38.89 9.00
C ARG A 256 1.13 37.96 8.21
N LEU A 257 1.67 36.83 7.74
CA LEU A 257 0.88 35.89 6.97
C LEU A 257 -0.16 35.19 7.85
N ALA A 258 0.16 34.94 9.12
CA ALA A 258 -0.78 34.38 10.08
C ALA A 258 -2.01 35.28 10.30
N ASP A 259 -1.79 36.59 10.42
CA ASP A 259 -2.88 37.58 10.50
C ASP A 259 -3.74 37.57 9.22
N GLN A 260 -3.13 37.37 8.06
CA GLN A 260 -3.83 37.35 6.78
C GLN A 260 -4.68 36.10 6.58
N VAL A 261 -4.18 34.93 6.98
CA VAL A 261 -4.91 33.65 6.85
C VAL A 261 -5.79 33.32 8.06
N GLY A 262 -5.73 34.14 9.12
CA GLY A 262 -6.54 33.98 10.32
C GLY A 262 -6.08 32.84 11.23
N GLY A 263 -4.78 32.50 11.22
CA GLY A 263 -4.24 31.37 11.96
C GLY A 263 -2.80 31.02 11.54
N ARG A 264 -2.27 29.88 12.01
CA ARG A 264 -0.92 29.46 11.62
C ARG A 264 -0.83 29.22 10.10
N PRO A 265 0.16 29.81 9.40
CA PRO A 265 0.28 29.61 7.96
C PRO A 265 0.95 28.27 7.61
N THR A 266 0.53 27.67 6.50
CA THR A 266 1.18 26.50 5.91
C THR A 266 2.38 26.90 5.06
N ALA A 267 3.27 25.94 4.78
CA ALA A 267 4.41 26.17 3.89
C ALA A 267 3.97 26.53 2.45
N GLU A 268 2.82 26.00 2.02
CA GLU A 268 2.22 26.30 0.72
C GLU A 268 1.69 27.74 0.69
N GLN A 269 0.92 28.15 1.71
CA GLN A 269 0.47 29.53 1.85
C GLN A 269 1.64 30.53 1.91
N MET A 270 2.76 30.16 2.52
CA MET A 270 3.97 30.99 2.48
C MET A 270 4.56 31.12 1.07
N ASN A 271 4.59 30.03 0.29
CA ASN A 271 5.03 30.11 -1.10
C ASN A 271 4.07 30.90 -2.01
N GLU A 272 2.76 30.85 -1.73
CA GLU A 272 1.73 31.49 -2.55
C GLU A 272 1.49 32.97 -2.19
N HIS A 273 1.61 33.32 -0.91
CA HIS A 273 1.18 34.61 -0.36
C HIS A 273 2.23 35.30 0.51
N GLY A 274 3.35 34.63 0.77
CA GLY A 274 4.47 35.17 1.52
C GLY A 274 5.41 36.01 0.67
N GLN A 275 6.13 36.91 1.34
CA GLN A 275 7.20 37.70 0.72
C GLN A 275 8.42 36.85 0.35
N TYR A 276 8.57 35.69 0.99
CA TYR A 276 9.68 34.79 0.82
C TYR A 276 9.17 33.38 0.51
N SER A 277 9.93 32.64 -0.30
CA SER A 277 9.67 31.21 -0.45
C SER A 277 9.99 30.46 0.84
N VAL A 278 9.54 29.20 0.95
CA VAL A 278 9.80 28.36 2.13
C VAL A 278 11.30 28.04 2.31
N SER A 279 12.10 28.10 1.24
CA SER A 279 13.52 27.68 1.24
C SER A 279 14.39 28.43 2.27
N PRO A 280 14.36 29.77 2.39
CA PRO A 280 14.98 30.51 3.50
C PRO A 280 14.65 29.97 4.89
N TYR A 281 13.40 29.57 5.13
CA TYR A 281 12.95 29.03 6.42
C TYR A 281 13.53 27.65 6.69
N LEU A 282 13.51 26.76 5.68
CA LEU A 282 14.11 25.43 5.80
C LEU A 282 15.60 25.51 6.08
N ASN A 283 16.32 26.37 5.36
CA ASN A 283 17.76 26.56 5.53
C ASN A 283 18.11 27.12 6.91
N ARG A 284 17.28 28.02 7.46
CA ARG A 284 17.59 28.71 8.72
C ARG A 284 17.08 27.98 9.97
N PHE A 285 15.88 27.41 9.90
CA PHE A 285 15.23 26.77 11.05
C PHE A 285 15.25 25.24 10.98
N GLY A 286 15.74 24.67 9.87
CA GLY A 286 15.86 23.23 9.65
C GLY A 286 14.56 22.58 9.12
N SER A 287 13.40 23.14 9.47
CA SER A 287 12.10 22.71 8.95
C SER A 287 11.09 23.86 9.05
N TRP A 288 9.97 23.76 8.32
CA TRP A 288 8.87 24.71 8.45
C TRP A 288 8.24 24.68 9.85
N ASN A 289 8.05 23.47 10.41
CA ASN A 289 7.52 23.29 11.76
C ASN A 289 8.36 23.98 12.83
N ASN A 290 9.70 23.94 12.71
CA ASN A 290 10.59 24.65 13.61
C ASN A 290 10.46 26.18 13.46
N ALA A 291 10.20 26.67 12.24
CA ALA A 291 9.97 28.09 11.98
C ALA A 291 8.64 28.57 12.60
N ILE A 292 7.57 27.77 12.47
CA ILE A 292 6.26 27.98 13.09
C ILE A 292 6.37 27.98 14.62
N GLU A 293 7.12 27.04 15.20
CA GLU A 293 7.40 27.01 16.64
C GLU A 293 8.14 28.27 17.12
N ARG A 294 9.17 28.68 16.36
CA ARG A 294 9.96 29.89 16.65
C ARG A 294 9.14 31.18 16.55
N ALA A 295 8.10 31.18 15.71
CA ALA A 295 7.12 32.26 15.61
C ALA A 295 6.05 32.20 16.72
N GLY A 296 6.12 31.24 17.63
CA GLY A 296 5.22 31.13 18.79
C GLY A 296 3.92 30.37 18.52
N PHE A 297 3.81 29.68 17.38
CA PHE A 297 2.67 28.84 17.03
C PHE A 297 2.94 27.36 17.33
N THR A 298 1.88 26.58 17.56
CA THR A 298 2.00 25.12 17.70
C THR A 298 2.36 24.48 16.35
N PRO A 299 3.44 23.67 16.26
CA PRO A 299 3.84 22.99 15.01
C PRO A 299 2.76 22.06 14.46
N PHE A 300 2.79 21.76 13.17
CA PHE A 300 1.90 20.76 12.58
C PHE A 300 2.32 19.36 13.05
N THR A 301 1.49 18.67 13.85
CA THR A 301 1.82 17.35 14.43
C THR A 301 1.48 16.15 13.53
N GLY A 302 0.99 16.41 12.30
CA GLY A 302 0.56 15.35 11.38
C GLY A 302 -0.82 14.77 11.67
N THR A 303 -1.51 15.26 12.71
CA THR A 303 -2.93 14.98 12.92
C THR A 303 -3.76 15.80 11.93
N THR A 304 -4.85 15.22 11.42
CA THR A 304 -5.72 15.88 10.44
C THR A 304 -6.35 17.16 11.01
N GLU A 305 -6.63 17.19 12.30
CA GLU A 305 -7.19 18.35 13.01
C GLU A 305 -6.22 19.54 13.01
N ASP A 306 -4.91 19.27 12.90
CA ASP A 306 -3.90 20.32 12.88
C ASP A 306 -3.69 20.95 11.50
N LEU A 307 -3.94 20.20 10.43
CA LEU A 307 -3.57 20.62 9.08
C LEU A 307 -4.68 21.42 8.37
N PHE A 308 -5.95 21.14 8.69
CA PHE A 308 -7.09 21.76 8.01
C PHE A 308 -8.26 21.96 8.96
N SER A 309 -8.82 23.16 9.00
CA SER A 309 -10.10 23.43 9.65
C SER A 309 -11.24 22.68 8.96
N ARG A 310 -12.35 22.51 9.68
CA ARG A 310 -13.56 21.86 9.14
C ARG A 310 -14.09 22.66 7.94
N GLU A 311 -13.99 23.97 8.03
CA GLU A 311 -14.46 24.95 7.06
C GLU A 311 -13.61 24.95 5.78
N GLU A 312 -12.28 24.82 5.89
CA GLU A 312 -11.39 24.68 4.72
C GLU A 312 -11.69 23.42 3.91
N LEU A 313 -11.92 22.29 4.59
CA LEU A 313 -12.29 21.04 3.94
C LEU A 313 -13.66 21.15 3.25
N ILE A 314 -14.66 21.76 3.91
CA ILE A 314 -15.98 22.01 3.29
C ILE A 314 -15.84 22.88 2.03
N THR A 315 -15.08 23.97 2.13
CA THR A 315 -14.88 24.92 1.03
C THR A 315 -14.25 24.24 -0.18
N GLU A 316 -13.26 23.37 0.04
CA GLU A 316 -12.62 22.64 -1.05
C GLU A 316 -13.53 21.59 -1.68
N LEU A 317 -14.37 20.91 -0.90
CA LEU A 317 -15.39 20.01 -1.45
C LEU A 317 -16.41 20.76 -2.30
N GLN A 318 -16.85 21.94 -1.86
CA GLN A 318 -17.77 22.79 -2.61
C GLN A 318 -17.16 23.23 -3.93
N ARG A 319 -15.95 23.79 -3.89
CA ARG A 319 -15.20 24.19 -5.09
C ARG A 319 -15.03 23.03 -6.06
N LEU A 320 -14.65 21.85 -5.57
CA LEU A 320 -14.46 20.70 -6.44
C LEU A 320 -15.79 20.20 -7.02
N GLY A 321 -16.88 20.29 -6.26
CA GLY A 321 -18.22 19.98 -6.73
C GLY A 321 -18.67 20.89 -7.87
N ASP A 322 -18.35 22.18 -7.78
CA ASP A 322 -18.60 23.14 -8.86
C ASP A 322 -17.78 22.82 -10.12
N VAL A 323 -16.54 22.34 -9.95
CA VAL A 323 -15.66 21.95 -11.07
C VAL A 323 -16.14 20.69 -11.79
N VAL A 324 -16.66 19.71 -11.04
CA VAL A 324 -17.08 18.42 -11.59
C VAL A 324 -18.59 18.31 -11.83
N ASP A 325 -19.35 19.37 -11.52
CA ASP A 325 -20.81 19.51 -11.59
C ASP A 325 -21.58 18.35 -10.94
N ARG A 326 -21.04 17.82 -9.84
CA ARG A 326 -21.60 16.71 -9.07
C ARG A 326 -20.88 16.54 -7.72
N PRO A 327 -21.45 15.80 -6.75
CA PRO A 327 -20.76 15.43 -5.51
C PRO A 327 -19.40 14.78 -5.79
N PRO A 328 -18.26 15.38 -5.37
CA PRO A 328 -16.95 14.86 -5.71
C PRO A 328 -16.69 13.46 -5.15
N THR A 329 -16.00 12.64 -5.94
CA THR A 329 -15.48 11.34 -5.48
C THR A 329 -14.13 11.50 -4.79
N VAL A 330 -13.78 10.53 -3.93
CA VAL A 330 -12.44 10.41 -3.32
C VAL A 330 -11.33 10.48 -4.37
N ARG A 331 -11.54 9.83 -5.52
CA ARG A 331 -10.58 9.83 -6.62
C ARG A 331 -10.46 11.22 -7.27
N GLN A 332 -11.58 11.91 -7.52
CA GLN A 332 -11.52 13.29 -8.03
C GLN A 332 -10.87 14.25 -7.04
N MET A 333 -11.03 14.04 -5.73
CA MET A 333 -10.30 14.84 -4.74
C MET A 333 -8.80 14.56 -4.78
N ALA A 334 -8.39 13.31 -4.97
CA ALA A 334 -6.97 12.97 -5.16
C ALA A 334 -6.39 13.54 -6.46
N ASP A 335 -7.19 13.58 -7.53
CA ASP A 335 -6.75 13.96 -8.88
C ASP A 335 -6.83 15.49 -9.13
N LEU A 336 -7.82 16.18 -8.54
CA LEU A 336 -8.19 17.57 -8.85
C LEU A 336 -8.36 18.47 -7.61
N GLY A 337 -8.32 17.86 -6.42
CA GLY A 337 -8.47 18.54 -5.15
C GLY A 337 -7.14 19.12 -4.65
N ARG A 338 -7.24 20.14 -3.81
CA ARG A 338 -6.08 20.73 -3.12
C ARG A 338 -5.55 19.85 -1.99
N TYR A 339 -6.38 18.93 -1.50
CA TYR A 339 -6.08 18.11 -0.33
C TYR A 339 -6.26 16.63 -0.65
N SER A 340 -5.49 15.77 0.01
CA SER A 340 -5.76 14.32 -0.01
C SER A 340 -7.12 14.01 0.61
N SER A 341 -7.64 12.79 0.40
CA SER A 341 -8.95 12.39 0.95
C SER A 341 -8.94 12.01 2.43
N SER A 342 -7.76 11.70 2.99
CA SER A 342 -7.58 11.28 4.38
C SER A 342 -8.06 12.29 5.43
N PRO A 343 -7.84 13.61 5.27
CA PRO A 343 -8.40 14.64 6.14
C PRO A 343 -9.93 14.59 6.30
N TYR A 344 -10.65 14.28 5.24
CA TYR A 344 -12.12 14.27 5.25
C TYR A 344 -12.67 13.11 6.08
N LYS A 345 -12.13 11.90 5.90
CA LYS A 345 -12.52 10.73 6.71
C LYS A 345 -12.27 10.97 8.19
N ARG A 346 -11.10 11.51 8.56
CA ARG A 346 -10.74 11.70 9.97
C ARG A 346 -11.52 12.83 10.64
N ARG A 347 -11.84 13.92 9.92
CA ARG A 347 -12.53 15.10 10.50
C ARG A 347 -14.05 14.94 10.56
N PHE A 348 -14.64 14.23 9.61
CA PHE A 348 -16.10 14.07 9.48
C PHE A 348 -16.59 12.65 9.78
N GLY A 349 -15.69 11.70 10.06
CA GLY A 349 -16.00 10.29 10.30
C GLY A 349 -16.05 9.46 9.02
N SER A 350 -16.59 10.02 7.93
CA SER A 350 -16.59 9.38 6.60
C SER A 350 -16.55 10.41 5.47
N TRP A 351 -16.28 9.93 4.25
CA TRP A 351 -16.39 10.76 3.04
C TRP A 351 -17.84 11.22 2.80
N VAL A 352 -18.81 10.36 3.11
CA VAL A 352 -20.24 10.67 2.99
C VAL A 352 -20.63 11.81 3.92
N GLU A 353 -20.17 11.76 5.17
CA GLU A 353 -20.41 12.83 6.14
C GLU A 353 -19.75 14.15 5.75
N ALA A 354 -18.56 14.08 5.14
CA ALA A 354 -17.91 15.26 4.60
C ALA A 354 -18.70 15.88 3.44
N LEU A 355 -19.23 15.06 2.52
CA LEU A 355 -20.10 15.52 1.42
C LEU A 355 -21.41 16.15 1.94
N ARG A 356 -22.06 15.50 2.92
CA ARG A 356 -23.27 16.03 3.57
C ARG A 356 -22.98 17.36 4.27
N ALA A 357 -21.88 17.45 5.01
CA ALA A 357 -21.46 18.70 5.65
C ALA A 357 -21.14 19.82 4.65
N ALA A 358 -20.70 19.47 3.44
CA ALA A 358 -20.48 20.40 2.34
C ALA A 358 -21.75 20.77 1.56
N GLY A 359 -22.90 20.16 1.88
CA GLY A 359 -24.20 20.43 1.25
C GLY A 359 -24.50 19.60 0.00
N PHE A 360 -23.74 18.53 -0.26
CA PHE A 360 -23.99 17.61 -1.36
C PHE A 360 -24.88 16.45 -0.93
N GLU A 361 -25.73 15.98 -1.86
CA GLU A 361 -26.46 14.72 -1.73
C GLU A 361 -25.61 13.57 -2.31
N PRO A 362 -25.11 12.62 -1.50
CA PRO A 362 -24.26 11.54 -1.98
C PRO A 362 -24.99 10.59 -2.93
N THR A 363 -24.34 10.14 -4.01
CA THR A 363 -24.92 9.18 -4.95
C THR A 363 -25.06 7.78 -4.34
N THR A 364 -25.96 6.94 -4.87
CA THR A 364 -26.14 5.54 -4.44
C THR A 364 -24.83 4.73 -4.45
N HIS A 365 -23.95 4.99 -5.44
CA HIS A 365 -22.63 4.35 -5.51
C HIS A 365 -21.68 4.84 -4.40
N GLN A 366 -21.74 6.12 -4.03
CA GLN A 366 -20.94 6.67 -2.94
C GLN A 366 -21.43 6.20 -1.57
N LEU A 367 -22.74 6.04 -1.37
CA LEU A 367 -23.31 5.44 -0.16
C LEU A 367 -22.82 3.99 0.00
N ARG A 368 -22.97 3.14 -1.02
CA ARG A 368 -22.52 1.73 -0.94
C ARG A 368 -21.02 1.60 -0.64
N ARG A 369 -20.20 2.54 -1.12
CA ARG A 369 -18.73 2.46 -1.07
C ARG A 369 -18.12 3.13 0.17
N TYR A 370 -18.78 4.11 0.76
CA TYR A 370 -18.18 5.00 1.77
C TYR A 370 -19.04 5.22 3.02
N ASP A 371 -20.22 4.59 3.10
CA ASP A 371 -21.08 4.62 4.29
C ASP A 371 -20.46 3.77 5.41
N PRO A 372 -20.20 4.35 6.60
CA PRO A 372 -19.64 3.63 7.73
C PRO A 372 -20.55 2.51 8.27
N ASP A 373 -21.87 2.56 8.00
CA ASP A 373 -22.81 1.52 8.45
C ASP A 373 -22.82 0.27 7.52
N ASN A 374 -22.02 0.28 6.44
CA ASN A 374 -21.89 -0.82 5.49
C ASN A 374 -20.54 -1.57 5.63
N ASP A 375 -19.84 -1.38 6.75
CA ASP A 375 -18.55 -2.01 7.06
C ASP A 375 -18.76 -3.45 7.55
N GLU A 376 -18.96 -4.38 6.61
CA GLU A 376 -18.60 -5.79 6.84
C GLU A 376 -17.07 -5.87 6.92
N THR A 377 -16.53 -5.55 8.10
CA THR A 377 -15.21 -5.99 8.51
C THR A 377 -15.24 -7.51 8.65
N VAL A 378 -14.93 -8.23 7.58
CA VAL A 378 -14.43 -9.60 7.72
C VAL A 378 -13.02 -9.47 8.30
N GLU A 379 -12.95 -9.67 9.61
CA GLU A 379 -11.74 -10.10 10.30
C GLU A 379 -11.17 -11.31 9.55
N HIS A 380 -10.00 -11.17 8.94
CA HIS A 380 -9.16 -12.34 8.66
C HIS A 380 -7.84 -12.17 9.41
N ASN A 381 -7.88 -12.57 10.68
CA ASN A 381 -6.74 -13.07 11.43
C ASN A 381 -7.29 -14.04 12.49
N GLY A 382 -7.08 -15.34 12.27
CA GLY A 382 -7.40 -16.36 13.25
C GLY A 382 -7.63 -17.76 12.70
N GLN A 383 -6.65 -18.33 12.00
CA GLN A 383 -6.02 -19.60 12.39
C GLN A 383 -4.79 -19.89 11.54
#